data_AF-A0A3D0Z607-F1
#
_entry.id   AF-A0A3D0Z607-F1
#
_cell.length_a   1.000
_cell.length_b   1.000
_cell.length_c   1.000
_cell.angle_alpha   90.00
_cell.angle_beta   90.00
_cell.angle_gamma   90.00
#
_symmetry.space_group_name_H-M   'P 1'
#
loop_
_entity.id
_entity.type
_entity.pdbx_description
1 polymer ?
#
loop_
_entity_poly.entity_id
_entity_poly.type
_entity_poly.pdbx_seq_one_letter_code
_entity_poly.pdbx_strand_id
1 'polypeptide(L)'
;MGYFAYDYAKYAEPALKLNAGDKEHFQDVDLMLFDKVIAFDHYKQKIVLIVNIRTENLEAEYMRGVKILNEMKALIKKRSEAAHVPSELKSDFKALFSKDEYREMVETAKKHIKEGDIFQVVLSNRFEADFEGSLFDSYRVLRTLNPSPYM
;
A
#
# COMPACT_ATOMS: atom_id res chain seq x y z
N MET A 1 -1.65 -9.05 -4.99
CA MET A 1 -1.57 -7.78 -4.23
C MET A 1 -0.54 -6.90 -4.91
N GLY A 2 -0.60 -5.59 -4.76
CA GLY A 2 0.34 -4.69 -5.41
C GLY A 2 -0.28 -3.31 -5.57
N TYR A 3 0.32 -2.49 -6.43
CA TYR A 3 -0.17 -1.14 -6.71
C TYR A 3 0.03 -0.76 -8.18
N PHE A 4 -0.77 0.22 -8.61
CA PHE A 4 -0.53 1.04 -9.78
C PHE A 4 -0.25 2.45 -9.28
N ALA A 5 0.91 3.01 -9.61
CA ALA A 5 1.25 4.38 -9.26
C ALA A 5 0.36 5.35 -10.05
N TYR A 6 0.24 6.59 -9.55
CA TYR A 6 -0.50 7.64 -10.26
C TYR A 6 0.07 7.86 -11.68
N ASP A 7 1.40 7.82 -11.80
CA ASP A 7 2.11 8.08 -13.06
C ASP A 7 1.81 7.04 -14.14
N TYR A 8 1.28 5.87 -13.78
CA TYR A 8 0.79 4.88 -14.75
C TYR A 8 -0.30 5.45 -15.69
N ALA A 9 -1.02 6.50 -15.27
CA ALA A 9 -2.02 7.16 -16.11
C ALA A 9 -1.45 7.68 -17.45
N LYS A 10 -0.15 8.03 -17.51
CA LYS A 10 0.51 8.53 -18.73
C LYS A 10 0.45 7.55 -19.91
N TYR A 11 0.34 6.24 -19.63
CA TYR A 11 0.23 5.22 -20.67
C TYR A 11 -1.15 5.19 -21.33
N ALA A 12 -2.19 5.59 -20.59
CA ALA A 12 -3.55 5.68 -21.11
C ALA A 12 -3.82 7.05 -21.76
N GLU A 13 -3.20 8.12 -21.26
CA GLU A 13 -3.42 9.50 -21.71
C GLU A 13 -2.10 10.14 -22.17
N PRO A 14 -1.70 9.97 -23.44
CA PRO A 14 -0.39 10.42 -23.95
C PRO A 14 -0.19 11.94 -23.94
N ALA A 15 -1.27 12.72 -23.83
CA ALA A 15 -1.21 14.17 -23.71
C ALA A 15 -0.71 14.64 -22.32
N LEU A 16 -0.76 13.76 -21.31
CA LEU A 16 -0.27 14.07 -19.96
C LEU A 16 1.25 14.21 -19.98
N LYS A 17 1.73 15.35 -19.48
CA LYS A 17 3.15 15.62 -19.26
C LYS A 17 3.42 15.64 -17.77
N LEU A 18 3.95 14.53 -17.27
CA LEU A 18 4.35 14.40 -15.87
C LEU A 18 5.78 14.91 -15.72
N ASN A 19 5.91 16.15 -15.23
CA ASN A 19 7.20 16.85 -15.09
C ASN A 19 7.66 16.95 -13.62
N ALA A 20 6.96 16.29 -12.70
CA ALA A 20 7.38 16.22 -11.31
C ALA A 20 8.64 15.35 -11.20
N GLY A 21 9.59 15.77 -10.36
CA GLY A 21 10.80 14.99 -10.13
C GLY A 21 10.48 13.70 -9.37
N ASP A 22 10.86 12.55 -9.93
CA ASP A 22 10.77 11.26 -9.27
C ASP A 22 11.98 11.05 -8.35
N LYS A 23 11.81 11.38 -7.07
CA LYS A 23 12.84 11.21 -6.05
C LYS A 23 12.87 9.80 -5.44
N GLU A 24 11.74 9.10 -5.47
CA GLU A 24 11.56 7.84 -4.74
C GLU A 24 11.72 6.61 -5.64
N HIS A 25 11.75 6.80 -6.96
CA HIS A 25 11.98 5.74 -7.94
C HIS A 25 10.97 4.60 -7.84
N PHE A 26 9.70 4.95 -7.58
CA PHE A 26 8.61 3.98 -7.58
C PHE A 26 8.41 3.39 -8.97
N GLN A 27 8.06 2.10 -9.02
CA GLN A 27 7.63 1.49 -10.26
C GLN A 27 6.25 2.02 -10.63
N ASP A 28 5.99 2.23 -11.92
CA ASP A 28 4.64 2.64 -12.36
C ASP A 28 3.59 1.56 -12.01
N VAL A 29 4.00 0.28 -12.00
CA VAL A 29 3.20 -0.88 -11.59
C VAL A 29 4.08 -1.89 -10.86
N ASP A 30 3.61 -2.39 -9.73
CA ASP A 30 4.22 -3.53 -9.04
C ASP A 30 3.13 -4.47 -8.54
N LEU A 31 3.05 -5.67 -9.13
CA LEU A 31 2.03 -6.66 -8.84
C LEU A 31 2.67 -7.98 -8.43
N MET A 32 2.25 -8.46 -7.26
CA MET A 32 2.66 -9.74 -6.69
C MET A 32 1.59 -10.81 -6.90
N LEU A 33 2.04 -11.96 -7.40
CA LEU A 33 1.27 -13.20 -7.50
C LEU A 33 1.58 -14.08 -6.28
N PHE A 34 0.55 -14.40 -5.50
CA PHE A 34 0.68 -15.26 -4.32
C PHE A 34 0.08 -16.64 -4.60
N ASP A 35 0.89 -17.67 -4.37
CA ASP A 35 0.45 -19.06 -4.41
C ASP A 35 -0.01 -19.56 -3.03
N LYS A 36 0.29 -18.84 -1.95
CA LYS A 36 -0.06 -19.18 -0.56
C LYS A 36 -0.85 -18.04 0.08
N VAL A 37 -2.03 -18.33 0.59
CA VAL A 37 -2.94 -17.33 1.20
C VAL A 37 -3.47 -17.85 2.53
N ILE A 38 -3.52 -16.96 3.53
CA ILE A 38 -4.22 -17.17 4.80
C ILE A 38 -5.40 -16.20 4.80
N ALA A 39 -6.61 -16.73 4.71
CA ALA A 39 -7.83 -15.93 4.75
C ALA A 39 -8.47 -15.99 6.15
N PHE A 40 -8.72 -14.82 6.73
CA PHE A 40 -9.38 -14.68 8.03
C PHE A 40 -10.86 -14.33 7.82
N ASP A 41 -11.73 -15.31 8.03
CA ASP A 41 -13.18 -15.10 8.08
C ASP A 41 -13.56 -14.68 9.50
N HIS A 42 -13.63 -13.37 9.72
CA HIS A 42 -13.99 -12.77 11.00
C HIS A 42 -15.46 -13.05 11.38
N TYR A 43 -16.35 -13.29 10.42
CA TYR A 43 -17.75 -13.59 10.70
C TYR A 43 -17.91 -15.02 11.22
N LYS A 44 -17.32 -16.00 10.53
CA LYS A 44 -17.38 -17.42 10.93
C LYS A 44 -16.32 -17.82 11.95
N GLN A 45 -15.41 -16.90 12.31
CA GLN A 45 -14.26 -17.16 13.19
C GLN A 45 -13.41 -18.34 12.68
N LYS A 46 -13.10 -18.33 11.38
CA LYS A 46 -12.32 -19.39 10.72
C LYS A 46 -11.09 -18.82 10.04
N ILE A 47 -10.00 -19.58 10.09
CA ILE A 47 -8.82 -19.36 9.27
C ILE A 47 -8.83 -20.41 8.16
N VAL A 48 -8.76 -19.94 6.91
CA VAL A 48 -8.70 -20.80 5.72
C VAL A 48 -7.30 -20.69 5.13
N LEU A 49 -6.63 -21.82 4.98
CA LEU A 49 -5.31 -21.92 4.34
C LEU A 49 -5.50 -22.38 2.91
N ILE A 50 -4.96 -21.61 1.96
CA ILE A 50 -5.12 -21.85 0.54
C ILE A 50 -3.73 -21.92 -0.07
N VAL A 51 -3.47 -22.99 -0.84
CA VAL A 51 -2.25 -23.14 -1.64
C VAL A 51 -2.68 -23.46 -3.07
N ASN A 52 -2.34 -22.56 -3.99
CA ASN A 52 -2.49 -22.78 -5.42
C ASN A 52 -1.32 -23.64 -5.92
N ILE A 53 -1.64 -24.75 -6.57
CA ILE A 53 -0.64 -25.66 -7.15
C ILE A 53 -0.59 -25.47 -8.67
N ARG A 54 0.57 -25.74 -9.26
CA ARG A 54 0.69 -25.78 -10.71
C ARG A 54 0.13 -27.09 -11.26
N THR A 55 -0.15 -27.11 -12.56
CA THR A 55 -0.90 -28.19 -13.22
C THR A 55 -0.04 -29.14 -14.07
N GLU A 56 1.28 -28.96 -14.14
CA GLU A 56 2.13 -29.77 -15.03
C GLU A 56 2.26 -31.23 -14.54
N ASN A 57 2.43 -31.45 -13.23
CA ASN A 57 2.41 -32.79 -12.61
C ASN A 57 1.49 -32.80 -11.39
N LEU A 58 0.20 -33.02 -11.63
CA LEU A 58 -0.84 -32.86 -10.61
C LEU A 58 -0.60 -33.67 -9.34
N GLU A 59 -0.13 -34.91 -9.46
CA GLU A 59 0.07 -35.77 -8.28
C GLU A 59 1.21 -35.24 -7.39
N ALA A 60 2.37 -34.95 -7.99
CA ALA A 60 3.50 -34.40 -7.27
C ALA A 60 3.19 -33.01 -6.67
N GLU A 61 2.51 -32.15 -7.43
CA GLU A 61 2.20 -30.79 -7.01
C GLU A 61 1.10 -30.72 -5.96
N TYR A 62 0.15 -31.65 -5.99
CA TYR A 62 -0.83 -31.85 -4.93
C TYR A 62 -0.14 -32.26 -3.63
N MET A 63 0.75 -33.26 -3.67
CA MET A 63 1.47 -33.71 -2.48
C MET A 63 2.35 -32.59 -1.89
N ARG A 64 2.98 -31.78 -2.73
CA ARG A 64 3.69 -30.56 -2.30
C ARG A 64 2.74 -29.56 -1.63
N GLY A 65 1.58 -29.29 -2.23
CA GLY A 65 0.57 -28.38 -1.68
C GLY A 65 0.09 -28.82 -0.29
N VAL A 66 -0.19 -30.11 -0.11
CA VAL A 66 -0.57 -30.70 1.19
C VAL A 66 0.54 -30.51 2.23
N LYS A 67 1.81 -30.70 1.85
CA LYS A 67 2.95 -30.45 2.75
C LYS A 67 3.00 -29.00 3.20
N ILE A 68 2.90 -28.05 2.27
CA ILE A 68 2.90 -26.60 2.57
C ILE A 68 1.73 -26.23 3.49
N LEU A 69 0.52 -26.76 3.25
CA LEU A 69 -0.64 -26.52 4.12
C LEU A 69 -0.38 -26.99 5.56
N ASN A 70 0.26 -28.15 5.73
CA ASN A 70 0.62 -28.67 7.05
C ASN A 70 1.68 -27.79 7.75
N GLU A 71 2.67 -27.28 7.01
CA GLU A 71 3.67 -26.34 7.52
C GLU A 71 3.03 -25.01 7.95
N MET A 72 2.16 -24.43 7.12
CA MET A 72 1.41 -23.21 7.45
C MET A 72 0.55 -23.41 8.70
N LYS A 73 -0.16 -24.54 8.80
CA LYS A 73 -0.96 -24.90 9.98
C LYS A 73 -0.10 -25.03 11.23
N ALA A 74 1.07 -25.65 11.13
CA ALA A 74 2.00 -25.80 12.25
C ALA A 74 2.53 -24.43 12.70
N LEU A 75 2.88 -23.55 11.76
CA LEU A 75 3.33 -22.19 12.04
C LEU A 75 2.27 -21.39 12.81
N ILE A 76 1.02 -21.41 12.36
CA ILE A 76 -0.08 -20.69 13.01
C ILE A 76 -0.36 -21.22 14.42
N LYS A 77 -0.23 -22.54 14.63
CA LYS A 77 -0.41 -23.15 15.96
C LYS A 77 0.76 -22.90 16.91
N LYS A 78 1.95 -22.61 16.39
CA LYS A 78 3.11 -22.31 17.20
C LYS A 78 2.93 -20.92 17.81
N ARG A 79 2.68 -20.86 19.12
CA ARG A 79 2.68 -19.60 19.86
C ARG A 79 4.11 -19.10 19.98
N SER A 80 4.48 -18.10 19.17
CA SER A 80 5.70 -17.31 19.38
C SER A 80 5.29 -15.90 19.77
N GLU A 81 5.85 -15.39 20.87
CA GLU A 81 5.81 -13.96 21.14
C GLU A 81 6.66 -13.25 20.08
N ALA A 82 6.02 -12.46 19.23
CA ALA A 82 6.75 -11.59 18.34
C ALA A 82 7.37 -10.47 19.17
N ALA A 83 8.68 -10.24 19.01
CA ALA A 83 9.33 -9.09 19.62
C ALA A 83 8.64 -7.81 19.11
N HIS A 84 8.15 -6.98 20.03
CA HIS A 84 7.61 -5.68 19.69
C HIS A 84 8.77 -4.72 19.47
N VAL A 85 8.91 -4.23 18.24
CA VAL A 85 9.84 -3.16 17.90
C VAL A 85 8.98 -1.92 17.71
N PRO A 86 9.05 -0.93 18.61
CA PRO A 86 8.23 0.27 18.50
C PRO A 86 8.62 1.08 17.25
N SER A 87 7.64 1.78 16.70
CA SER A 87 7.85 2.79 15.66
C SER A 87 8.06 4.17 16.28
N GLU A 88 9.02 4.95 15.78
CA GLU A 88 9.35 6.27 16.31
C GLU A 88 9.63 7.28 15.19
N LEU A 89 9.06 8.48 15.31
CA LEU A 89 9.43 9.62 14.47
C LEU A 89 10.67 10.31 15.03
N LYS A 90 11.64 10.59 14.16
CA LYS A 90 12.91 11.24 14.49
C LYS A 90 12.96 12.71 14.12
N SER A 91 11.97 13.18 13.37
CA SER A 91 11.81 14.59 13.06
C SER A 91 10.34 14.99 13.08
N ASP A 92 10.10 16.30 13.14
CA ASP A 92 8.80 16.85 12.77
C ASP A 92 8.51 16.62 11.28
N PHE A 93 7.22 16.66 10.94
CA PHE A 93 6.78 16.60 9.55
C PHE A 93 7.17 17.86 8.79
N LYS A 94 7.76 17.66 7.62
CA LYS A 94 8.11 18.70 6.65
C LYS A 94 7.18 18.57 5.45
N ALA A 95 6.52 19.66 5.09
CA ALA A 95 5.73 19.73 3.88
C ALA A 95 6.62 20.02 2.67
N LEU A 96 6.29 19.45 1.51
CA LEU A 96 6.99 19.73 0.25
C LEU A 96 6.82 21.19 -0.17
N PHE A 97 5.61 21.72 0.00
CA PHE A 97 5.30 23.14 -0.19
C PHE A 97 4.98 23.79 1.15
N SER A 98 5.48 25.01 1.36
CA SER A 98 5.07 25.84 2.48
C SER A 98 3.58 26.20 2.37
N LYS A 99 3.03 26.71 3.49
CA LYS A 99 1.63 27.13 3.53
C LYS A 99 1.31 28.22 2.50
N ASP A 100 2.21 29.18 2.30
CA ASP A 100 1.98 30.29 1.38
C ASP A 100 2.11 29.84 -0.08
N GLU A 101 3.11 29.02 -0.42
CA GLU A 101 3.22 28.40 -1.76
C GLU A 101 1.98 27.57 -2.09
N TYR A 102 1.51 26.73 -1.16
CA TYR A 102 0.32 25.93 -1.39
C TYR A 102 -0.94 26.79 -1.57
N ARG A 103 -1.04 27.92 -0.86
CA ARG A 103 -2.14 28.88 -1.06
C ARG A 103 -2.10 29.52 -2.44
N GLU A 104 -0.93 29.87 -2.94
CA GLU A 104 -0.78 30.39 -4.32
C GLU A 104 -1.20 29.37 -5.37
N MET A 105 -0.86 28.09 -5.18
CA MET A 105 -1.35 27.00 -6.04
C MET A 105 -2.88 26.91 -6.03
N VAL A 106 -3.50 27.03 -4.84
CA VAL A 106 -4.97 27.03 -4.69
C VAL A 106 -5.61 28.25 -5.38
N GLU A 107 -5.04 29.45 -5.26
CA GLU A 107 -5.55 30.63 -5.95
C GLU A 107 -5.42 30.50 -7.48
N THR A 108 -4.33 29.90 -7.96
CA THR A 108 -4.16 29.56 -9.38
C THR A 108 -5.24 28.60 -9.87
N ALA A 109 -5.51 27.53 -9.13
CA ALA A 109 -6.58 26.59 -9.44
C ALA A 109 -7.95 27.27 -9.49
N LYS A 110 -8.27 28.15 -8.53
CA LYS A 110 -9.53 28.92 -8.52
C LYS A 110 -9.67 29.83 -9.74
N LYS A 111 -8.56 30.44 -10.19
CA LYS A 111 -8.56 31.26 -11.40
C LYS A 111 -8.96 30.44 -12.62
N HIS A 112 -8.34 29.27 -12.83
CA HIS A 112 -8.70 28.35 -13.91
C HIS A 112 -10.16 27.90 -13.86
N ILE A 113 -10.68 27.66 -12.65
CA ILE A 113 -12.11 27.33 -12.48
C ILE A 113 -13.01 28.50 -12.91
N LYS A 114 -12.65 29.72 -12.52
CA LYS A 114 -13.42 30.93 -12.87
C LYS A 114 -13.36 31.26 -14.36
N GLU A 115 -12.23 31.00 -15.02
CA GLU A 115 -12.03 31.19 -16.46
C GLU A 115 -12.74 30.11 -17.30
N GLY A 116 -13.18 29.02 -16.67
CA GLY A 116 -13.92 27.94 -17.30
C GLY A 116 -13.04 26.82 -17.86
N ASP A 117 -11.75 26.79 -17.52
CA ASP A 117 -10.81 25.77 -18.00
C ASP A 117 -11.10 24.39 -17.39
N ILE A 118 -11.49 24.36 -16.11
CA ILE A 118 -11.78 23.14 -15.34
C ILE A 118 -12.93 23.40 -14.35
N PHE A 119 -13.62 22.34 -13.92
CA PHE A 119 -14.62 22.45 -12.84
C PHE A 119 -14.01 22.29 -11.45
N GLN A 120 -13.00 21.42 -11.32
CA GLN A 120 -12.33 21.11 -10.07
C GLN A 120 -10.94 20.54 -10.36
N VAL A 121 -10.00 20.80 -9.45
CA VAL A 121 -8.71 20.09 -9.37
C VAL A 121 -8.42 19.72 -7.93
N VAL A 122 -7.81 18.56 -7.72
CA VAL A 122 -7.41 18.08 -6.39
C VAL A 122 -5.90 18.24 -6.26
N LEU A 123 -5.49 19.30 -5.57
CA LEU A 123 -4.08 19.52 -5.24
C LEU A 123 -3.69 18.66 -4.03
N SER A 124 -2.43 18.25 -3.97
CA SER A 124 -1.85 17.51 -2.85
C SER A 124 -0.52 18.12 -2.43
N ASN A 125 -0.17 17.94 -1.15
CA ASN A 125 1.11 18.36 -0.59
C ASN A 125 1.70 17.19 0.19
N ARG A 126 2.89 16.73 -0.23
CA ARG A 126 3.57 15.62 0.41
C ARG A 126 4.13 16.06 1.76
N PHE A 127 3.97 15.22 2.77
CA PHE A 127 4.64 15.39 4.06
C PHE A 127 5.64 14.26 4.27
N GLU A 128 6.80 14.59 4.82
CA GLU A 128 7.87 13.66 5.11
C GLU A 128 8.43 13.90 6.52
N ALA A 129 8.85 12.83 7.17
CA ALA A 129 9.51 12.87 8.47
C ALA A 129 10.50 11.71 8.56
N ASP A 130 11.59 11.92 9.30
CA ASP A 130 12.55 10.86 9.59
C ASP A 130 11.87 9.82 10.48
N PHE A 131 12.06 8.54 10.18
CA PHE A 131 11.37 7.43 10.84
C PHE A 131 12.36 6.31 11.19
N GLU A 132 12.22 5.74 12.38
CA GLU A 132 12.95 4.55 12.81
C GLU A 132 11.99 3.51 13.42
N GLY A 133 12.37 2.23 13.33
CA GLY A 133 11.63 1.13 13.95
C GLY A 133 10.75 0.37 12.96
N SER A 134 9.65 -0.20 13.47
CA SER A 134 8.84 -1.16 12.70
C SER A 134 7.72 -0.51 11.92
N LEU A 135 7.73 -0.65 10.59
CA LEU A 135 6.59 -0.29 9.74
C LEU A 135 5.33 -1.10 10.07
N PHE A 136 5.49 -2.33 10.55
CA PHE A 136 4.36 -3.16 10.99
C PHE A 136 3.73 -2.61 12.27
N ASP A 137 4.51 -1.99 13.15
CA ASP A 137 3.95 -1.36 14.34
C ASP A 137 3.19 -0.07 13.98
N SER A 138 3.73 0.74 13.08
CA SER A 138 3.01 1.90 12.50
C SER A 138 1.67 1.48 11.91
N TYR A 139 1.62 0.35 11.18
CA TYR A 139 0.37 -0.22 10.66
C TYR A 139 -0.61 -0.60 11.79
N ARG A 140 -0.13 -1.25 12.87
CA ARG A 140 -0.97 -1.62 14.03
C ARG A 140 -1.57 -0.40 14.71
N VAL A 141 -0.77 0.65 14.91
CA VAL A 141 -1.22 1.93 15.46
C VAL A 141 -2.29 2.54 14.56
N LEU A 142 -2.02 2.65 13.25
CA LEU A 142 -2.99 3.20 12.29
C LEU A 142 -4.31 2.43 12.27
N ARG A 143 -4.24 1.09 12.21
CA ARG A 143 -5.41 0.21 12.22
C ARG A 143 -6.28 0.36 13.47
N THR A 144 -5.65 0.66 14.60
CA THR A 144 -6.35 0.86 15.88
C THR A 144 -7.00 2.25 15.94
N LEU A 145 -6.29 3.28 15.48
CA LEU A 145 -6.76 4.66 15.55
C LEU A 145 -7.75 5.03 14.45
N ASN A 146 -7.59 4.47 13.24
CA ASN A 146 -8.39 4.80 12.07
C ASN A 146 -8.74 3.53 11.27
N PRO A 147 -9.69 2.71 11.74
CA PRO A 147 -10.10 1.52 11.03
C PRO A 147 -10.82 1.90 9.73
N SER A 148 -10.14 1.69 8.59
CA SER A 148 -10.68 1.94 7.25
C SER A 148 -11.15 0.64 6.57
N PRO A 149 -11.99 0.73 5.52
CA PRO A 149 -12.38 -0.44 4.71
C PRO A 149 -11.20 -1.13 4.00
N TYR A 150 -10.13 -0.38 3.74
CA TYR A 150 -8.90 -0.88 3.11
C TYR A 150 -7.71 -0.59 4.03
N MET A 151 -7.07 -1.66 4.50
CA MET A 151 -5.87 -1.65 5.36
C MET A 151 -4.86 -2.67 4.84
#